data_AF-A0A7C8JEG8-F1
#
_entry.id   AF-A0A7C8JEG8-F1
#
_cell.length_a   1.000
_cell.length_b   1.000
_cell.length_c   1.000
_cell.angle_alpha   90.00
_cell.angle_beta   90.00
_cell.angle_gamma   90.00
#
_symmetry.space_group_name_H-M   'P 1'
#
loop_
_entity.id
_entity.type
_entity.pdbx_description
1 polymer ?
#
loop_
_entity_poly.entity_id
_entity_poly.type
_entity_poly.pdbx_seq_one_letter_code
_entity_poly.pdbx_strand_id
1 'polypeptide(L)'
;MTIENGALEVWPGTHSTTFEDQILEPGQSGELPVRAIIPELLQLRKAVCPPVRVVVPKGSIIIRDLRLWHAGCPNFTPNPRVMLAFIWQAAWWCGRGWFELPIRLRSLLSTWENGIIKFRVAARWVEQKRVCRRQEIEESNLGSLDATISGLF
;
A
#
# COMPACT_ATOMS: atom_id res chain seq x y z
N MET A 1 4.79 -9.93 -13.40
CA MET A 1 3.43 -9.37 -13.36
C MET A 1 2.96 -9.19 -14.79
N THR A 2 1.80 -9.74 -15.12
CA THR A 2 1.18 -9.81 -16.46
C THR A 2 -0.28 -9.39 -16.34
N ILE A 3 -0.97 -9.12 -17.46
CA ILE A 3 -2.39 -8.75 -17.43
C ILE A 3 -3.24 -9.84 -16.76
N GLU A 4 -3.03 -11.10 -17.14
CA GLU A 4 -3.80 -12.27 -16.67
C GLU A 4 -3.64 -12.53 -15.17
N ASN A 5 -2.43 -12.40 -14.63
CA ASN A 5 -2.16 -12.62 -13.20
C ASN A 5 -2.39 -11.40 -12.30
N GLY A 6 -3.23 -10.46 -12.71
CA GLY A 6 -3.59 -9.30 -11.90
C GLY A 6 -2.50 -8.24 -11.86
N ALA A 7 -2.04 -7.77 -13.02
CA ALA A 7 -1.25 -6.55 -13.08
C ALA A 7 -1.93 -5.39 -12.34
N LEU A 8 -1.15 -4.43 -11.85
CA LEU A 8 -1.71 -3.22 -11.26
C LEU A 8 -2.23 -2.30 -12.37
N GLU A 9 -3.39 -1.69 -12.17
CA GLU A 9 -3.83 -0.56 -12.99
C GLU A 9 -3.43 0.75 -12.31
N VAL A 10 -2.84 1.68 -13.06
CA VAL A 10 -2.43 3.00 -12.54
C VAL A 10 -2.91 4.11 -13.47
N TRP A 11 -3.17 5.28 -12.91
CA TRP A 11 -3.53 6.48 -13.67
C TRP A 11 -2.36 7.46 -13.60
N PRO A 12 -1.48 7.52 -14.61
CA PRO A 12 -0.34 8.44 -14.60
C PRO A 12 -0.81 9.88 -14.35
N GLY A 13 -0.02 10.68 -13.63
CA GLY A 13 -0.35 12.09 -13.37
C GLY A 13 -1.32 12.38 -12.21
N THR A 14 -2.07 11.40 -11.71
CA THR A 14 -3.04 11.63 -10.61
C THR A 14 -2.39 11.81 -9.24
N HIS A 15 -1.08 11.57 -9.10
CA HIS A 15 -0.33 11.96 -7.90
C HIS A 15 -0.38 13.47 -7.60
N SER A 16 -0.74 14.30 -8.57
CA SER A 16 -0.94 15.74 -8.39
C SER A 16 -2.32 16.09 -7.80
N THR A 17 -3.22 15.11 -7.65
CA THR A 17 -4.50 15.32 -6.96
C THR A 17 -4.34 15.20 -5.45
N THR A 18 -5.45 15.40 -4.73
CA THR A 18 -5.48 15.31 -3.27
C THR A 18 -6.12 14.01 -2.79
N PHE A 19 -6.12 13.76 -1.47
CA PHE A 19 -6.70 12.54 -0.90
C PHE A 19 -8.22 12.56 -0.89
N GLU A 20 -8.82 13.74 -0.98
CA GLU A 20 -10.26 13.99 -1.02
C GLU A 20 -10.90 13.34 -2.25
N ASP A 21 -10.18 13.30 -3.38
CA ASP A 21 -10.62 12.61 -4.60
C ASP A 21 -10.74 11.08 -4.44
N GLN A 22 -10.26 10.55 -3.32
CA GLN A 22 -10.24 9.12 -2.97
C GLN A 22 -11.07 8.83 -1.70
N ILE A 23 -12.01 9.71 -1.36
CA ILE A 23 -12.98 9.52 -0.28
C ILE A 23 -14.37 9.48 -0.91
N LEU A 24 -14.96 8.28 -0.97
CA LEU A 24 -16.31 8.10 -1.51
C LEU A 24 -17.36 8.51 -0.47
N GLU A 25 -17.12 8.13 0.78
CA GLU A 25 -17.95 8.51 1.91
C GLU A 25 -17.05 9.00 3.05
N PRO A 26 -17.25 10.23 3.56
CA PRO A 26 -16.55 10.68 4.75
C PRO A 26 -16.96 9.80 5.93
N GLY A 27 -15.99 9.26 6.65
CA GLY A 27 -16.26 8.48 7.86
C GLY A 27 -17.06 9.31 8.87
N GLN A 28 -17.99 8.69 9.58
CA GLN A 28 -18.68 9.33 10.69
C GLN A 28 -17.72 9.51 11.88
N SER A 29 -18.15 10.21 12.93
CA SER A 29 -17.30 10.48 14.10
C SER A 29 -16.73 9.19 14.71
N GLY A 30 -15.44 8.92 14.46
CA GLY A 30 -14.72 7.75 14.95
C GLY A 30 -14.57 6.60 13.94
N GLU A 31 -15.19 6.69 12.77
CA GLU A 31 -15.10 5.69 11.70
C GLU A 31 -14.09 6.11 10.62
N LEU A 32 -13.48 5.12 9.97
CA LEU A 32 -12.61 5.37 8.83
C LEU A 32 -13.47 5.68 7.58
N PRO A 33 -13.03 6.60 6.70
CA PRO A 33 -13.74 6.88 5.47
C PRO A 33 -13.75 5.67 4.54
N VAL A 34 -14.80 5.53 3.74
CA VAL A 34 -14.81 4.60 2.61
C VAL A 34 -13.92 5.19 1.52
N ARG A 35 -12.76 4.55 1.31
CA ARG A 35 -11.77 5.02 0.34
C ARG A 35 -11.96 4.36 -1.01
N ALA A 36 -12.35 5.15 -2.01
CA ALA A 36 -12.37 4.80 -3.41
C ALA A 36 -12.23 6.06 -4.26
N ILE A 37 -11.71 5.93 -5.48
CA ILE A 37 -11.67 7.05 -6.42
C ILE A 37 -13.12 7.43 -6.76
N ILE A 38 -13.47 8.71 -6.62
CA ILE A 38 -14.81 9.19 -6.91
C ILE A 38 -15.16 8.89 -8.39
N PRO A 39 -16.29 8.22 -8.70
CA PRO A 39 -16.60 7.75 -10.05
C PRO A 39 -16.61 8.85 -11.12
N GLU A 40 -17.12 10.04 -10.79
CA GLU A 40 -17.20 11.19 -11.70
C GLU A 40 -15.79 11.67 -12.07
N LEU A 41 -14.89 11.76 -11.07
CA LEU A 41 -13.50 12.15 -11.29
C LEU A 41 -12.74 11.10 -12.10
N LEU A 42 -13.06 9.82 -11.91
CA LEU A 42 -12.50 8.73 -12.71
C LEU A 42 -12.86 8.87 -14.20
N GLN A 43 -14.11 9.23 -14.52
CA GLN A 43 -14.54 9.44 -15.91
C GLN A 43 -13.86 10.67 -16.53
N LEU A 44 -13.79 11.79 -15.78
CA LEU A 44 -13.07 12.98 -16.22
C LEU A 44 -11.59 12.68 -16.48
N ARG A 45 -10.95 11.89 -15.62
CA ARG A 45 -9.55 11.50 -15.81
C ARG A 45 -9.38 10.64 -17.07
N LYS A 46 -10.26 9.66 -17.30
CA LYS A 46 -10.21 8.78 -18.48
C LYS A 46 -10.26 9.54 -19.80
N ALA A 47 -11.00 10.66 -19.85
CA ALA A 47 -11.08 11.51 -21.04
C ALA A 47 -9.76 12.24 -21.36
N VAL A 48 -8.93 12.51 -20.35
CA VAL A 48 -7.65 13.22 -20.51
C VAL A 48 -6.46 12.27 -20.63
N CYS A 49 -6.38 11.30 -19.72
CA CYS A 49 -5.29 10.34 -19.66
C CYS A 49 -5.82 9.03 -19.03
N PRO A 50 -6.11 8.02 -19.85
CA PRO A 50 -6.67 6.76 -19.38
C PRO A 50 -5.66 5.99 -18.51
N PRO A 51 -6.13 5.01 -17.71
CA PRO A 51 -5.25 4.14 -16.96
C PRO A 51 -4.35 3.31 -17.87
N VAL A 52 -3.24 2.84 -17.30
CA VAL A 52 -2.35 1.86 -17.91
C VAL A 52 -2.13 0.68 -16.98
N ARG A 53 -1.93 -0.50 -17.58
CA ARG A 53 -1.63 -1.73 -16.86
C ARG A 53 -0.11 -1.86 -16.71
N VAL A 54 0.38 -1.99 -15.48
CA VAL A 54 1.81 -2.12 -15.21
C VAL A 54 2.25 -3.57 -15.39
N VAL A 55 2.85 -3.89 -16.53
CA VAL A 55 3.38 -5.23 -16.84
C VAL A 55 4.89 -5.21 -16.71
N VAL A 56 5.43 -5.97 -15.76
CA VAL A 56 6.87 -5.99 -15.44
C VAL A 56 7.35 -7.40 -15.06
N PRO A 57 8.61 -7.77 -15.37
CA PRO A 57 9.17 -9.05 -14.95
C PRO A 57 9.38 -9.14 -13.43
N LYS A 58 9.46 -10.36 -12.90
CA LYS A 58 9.79 -10.60 -11.48
C LYS A 58 11.16 -10.00 -11.15
N GLY A 59 11.27 -9.35 -9.98
CA GLY A 59 12.48 -8.64 -9.55
C GLY A 59 12.49 -7.15 -9.93
N SER A 60 11.55 -6.69 -10.75
CA SER A 60 11.38 -5.27 -11.02
C SER A 60 10.89 -4.52 -9.78
N ILE A 61 11.32 -3.27 -9.63
CA ILE A 61 10.88 -2.35 -8.58
C ILE A 61 9.99 -1.29 -9.22
N ILE A 62 8.82 -1.06 -8.62
CA ILE A 62 7.91 0.03 -9.01
C ILE A 62 7.96 1.07 -7.91
N ILE A 63 8.38 2.29 -8.27
CA ILE A 63 8.36 3.45 -7.38
C ILE A 63 7.20 4.34 -7.83
N ARG A 64 6.30 4.69 -6.91
CA ARG A 64 5.17 5.57 -7.17
C ARG A 64 4.92 6.49 -5.98
N ASP A 65 4.34 7.65 -6.24
CA ASP A 65 3.74 8.50 -5.19
C ASP A 65 2.60 7.72 -4.53
N LEU A 66 2.46 7.85 -3.20
CA LEU A 66 1.43 7.19 -2.42
C LEU A 66 0.02 7.55 -2.92
N ARG A 67 -0.18 8.79 -3.36
CA ARG A 67 -1.44 9.36 -3.84
C ARG A 67 -1.81 8.96 -5.26
N LEU A 68 -0.88 8.37 -6.01
CA LEU A 68 -1.16 7.91 -7.37
C LEU A 68 -2.36 6.96 -7.34
N TRP A 69 -3.42 7.30 -8.06
CA TRP A 69 -4.59 6.44 -8.21
C TRP A 69 -4.15 5.12 -8.83
N HIS A 70 -4.61 4.02 -8.24
CA HIS A 70 -4.27 2.69 -8.67
C HIS A 70 -5.34 1.70 -8.20
N ALA A 71 -5.44 0.57 -8.90
CA ALA A 71 -6.37 -0.48 -8.57
C ALA A 71 -5.70 -1.84 -8.75
N GLY A 72 -5.95 -2.73 -7.78
CA GLY A 72 -5.75 -4.17 -8.00
C GLY A 72 -6.68 -4.64 -9.11
N CYS A 73 -6.24 -5.61 -9.89
CA CYS A 73 -7.10 -6.25 -10.87
C CYS A 73 -7.13 -7.76 -10.65
N PRO A 74 -8.20 -8.44 -11.10
CA PRO A 74 -8.37 -9.86 -10.86
C PRO A 74 -7.17 -10.68 -11.34
N ASN A 75 -6.80 -11.69 -10.56
CA ASN A 75 -5.85 -12.71 -10.95
C ASN A 75 -6.62 -13.93 -11.44
N PHE A 76 -6.57 -14.18 -12.75
CA PHE A 76 -7.28 -15.31 -13.38
C PHE A 76 -6.45 -16.60 -13.40
N THR A 77 -5.22 -16.57 -12.86
CA THR A 77 -4.35 -17.74 -12.79
C THR A 77 -4.56 -18.50 -11.47
N PRO A 78 -4.29 -19.82 -11.41
CA PRO A 78 -4.39 -20.59 -10.18
C PRO A 78 -3.31 -20.24 -9.14
N ASN A 79 -2.27 -19.51 -9.55
CA ASN A 79 -1.13 -19.21 -8.70
C ASN A 79 -1.31 -17.85 -8.01
N PRO A 80 -1.12 -17.75 -6.68
CA PRO A 80 -1.18 -16.47 -6.00
C PRO A 80 -0.07 -15.53 -6.47
N ARG A 81 -0.42 -14.25 -6.67
CA ARG A 81 0.49 -13.21 -7.13
C ARG A 81 0.94 -12.34 -5.94
N VAL A 82 2.18 -12.53 -5.50
CA VAL A 82 2.75 -11.83 -4.33
C VAL A 82 3.47 -10.53 -4.76
N MET A 83 3.18 -9.43 -4.05
CA MET A 83 3.94 -8.18 -4.11
C MET A 83 4.42 -7.80 -2.71
N LEU A 84 5.63 -7.27 -2.62
CA LEU A 84 6.13 -6.61 -1.42
C LEU A 84 5.92 -5.10 -1.59
N ALA A 85 5.25 -4.48 -0.63
CA ALA A 85 4.99 -3.05 -0.61
C ALA A 85 5.75 -2.38 0.53
N PHE A 86 6.48 -1.32 0.22
CA PHE A 86 7.18 -0.47 1.17
C PHE A 86 6.73 0.97 0.95
N ILE A 87 6.61 1.73 2.03
CA ILE A 87 6.20 3.13 1.98
C ILE A 87 7.30 3.95 2.62
N TRP A 88 7.86 4.87 1.83
CA TRP A 88 8.80 5.86 2.32
C TRP A 88 8.06 7.16 2.57
N GLN A 89 8.18 7.67 3.80
CA GLN A 89 7.59 8.93 4.22
C GLN A 89 8.68 9.88 4.70
N ALA A 90 8.41 11.18 4.60
CA ALA A 90 9.29 12.19 5.17
C ALA A 90 9.39 12.01 6.69
N ALA A 91 10.57 12.28 7.28
CA ALA A 91 10.79 12.08 8.71
C ALA A 91 9.90 12.96 9.61
N TRP A 92 9.49 14.13 9.09
CA TRP A 92 8.56 15.04 9.77
C TRP A 92 7.08 14.66 9.55
N TRP A 93 6.78 13.70 8.68
CA TRP A 93 5.43 13.21 8.47
C TRP A 93 5.05 12.27 9.62
N CYS A 94 4.02 12.64 10.39
CA CYS A 94 3.51 11.89 11.54
C CYS A 94 2.69 10.64 11.15
N GLY A 95 3.10 9.93 10.10
CA GLY A 95 2.46 8.67 9.69
C GLY A 95 2.58 7.61 10.79
N ARG A 96 1.49 6.87 11.05
CA ARG A 96 1.39 5.84 12.11
C ARG A 96 1.81 4.44 11.63
N GLY A 97 2.75 4.37 10.69
CA GLY A 97 3.25 3.12 10.13
C GLY A 97 4.58 2.73 10.77
N TRP A 98 4.57 1.79 11.72
CA TRP A 98 5.78 1.17 12.24
C TRP A 98 5.73 -0.34 12.05
N PHE A 99 6.89 -0.92 11.74
CA PHE A 99 7.09 -2.36 11.72
C PHE A 99 7.45 -2.86 13.10
N GLU A 100 6.84 -3.96 13.54
CA GLU A 100 7.38 -4.69 14.68
C GLU A 100 8.56 -5.55 14.18
N LEU A 101 9.76 -5.27 14.69
CA LEU A 101 10.99 -5.94 14.25
C LEU A 101 11.73 -6.55 15.45
N PRO A 102 12.32 -7.75 15.29
CA PRO A 102 13.16 -8.34 16.33
C PRO A 102 14.32 -7.42 16.72
N ILE A 103 14.56 -7.26 18.03
CA ILE A 103 15.60 -6.37 18.58
C ILE A 103 17.00 -6.69 18.03
N ARG A 104 17.27 -7.96 17.69
CA ARG A 104 18.53 -8.40 17.07
C ARG A 104 18.86 -7.67 15.76
N LEU A 105 17.86 -7.14 15.04
CA LEU A 105 18.05 -6.41 13.79
C LEU A 105 18.44 -4.94 14.00
N ARG A 106 18.31 -4.42 15.23
CA ARG A 106 18.54 -3.00 15.55
C ARG A 106 19.96 -2.57 15.20
N SER A 107 20.97 -3.37 15.57
CA SER A 107 22.36 -3.04 15.27
C SER A 107 22.60 -2.91 13.76
N LEU A 108 22.09 -3.86 12.97
CA LEU A 108 22.18 -3.82 11.51
C LEU A 108 21.49 -2.57 10.93
N LEU A 109 20.25 -2.29 11.34
CA LEU A 109 19.49 -1.16 10.79
C LEU A 109 20.08 0.20 11.19
N SER A 110 20.70 0.31 12.37
CA SER A 110 21.44 1.50 12.77
C SER A 110 22.63 1.81 11.84
N THR A 111 23.23 0.80 11.20
CA THR A 111 24.30 1.05 10.21
C THR A 111 23.76 1.72 8.95
N TRP A 112 22.49 1.49 8.59
CA TRP A 112 21.85 2.11 7.42
C TRP A 112 21.47 3.56 7.71
N GLU A 113 21.06 3.87 8.94
CA GLU A 113 20.77 5.26 9.35
C GLU A 113 22.01 6.15 9.33
N ASN A 114 23.15 5.59 9.73
CA ASN A 114 24.42 6.31 9.84
C ASN A 114 25.31 6.16 8.58
N GLY A 115 24.81 5.48 7.55
CA GLY A 115 25.52 5.27 6.29
C GLY A 115 25.50 6.49 5.36
N ILE A 116 26.11 6.33 4.18
CA ILE A 116 26.15 7.35 3.12
C ILE A 116 24.72 7.68 2.63
N ILE A 117 23.88 6.66 2.49
CA ILE A 117 22.45 6.81 2.24
C ILE A 117 21.74 6.69 3.57
N LYS A 118 21.30 7.83 4.12
CA LYS A 118 20.60 7.87 5.42
C LYS A 118 19.20 7.30 5.26
N PHE A 119 19.04 6.05 5.66
CA PHE A 119 17.77 5.35 5.59
C PHE A 119 17.34 4.88 6.98
N ARG A 120 16.20 5.41 7.46
CA ARG A 120 15.60 5.00 8.73
C ARG A 120 14.40 4.10 8.48
N VAL A 121 14.35 3.01 9.24
CA VAL A 121 13.17 2.15 9.32
C VAL A 121 12.37 2.55 10.54
N ALA A 122 11.11 2.94 10.35
CA ALA A 122 10.18 3.14 11.47
C ALA A 122 9.85 1.78 12.09
N ALA A 123 10.48 1.47 13.22
CA ALA A 123 10.39 0.15 13.86
C ALA A 123 10.10 0.23 15.36
N ARG A 124 9.22 -0.66 15.82
CA ARG A 124 9.03 -1.01 17.22
C ARG A 124 9.80 -2.30 17.50
N TRP A 125 10.75 -2.24 18.43
CA TRP A 125 11.61 -3.39 18.71
C TRP A 125 10.94 -4.36 19.69
N VAL A 126 11.01 -5.65 19.38
CA VAL A 126 10.47 -6.72 20.22
C VAL A 126 11.50 -7.84 20.43
N GLU A 127 11.46 -8.51 21.58
CA GLU A 127 12.42 -9.59 21.91
C GLU A 127 12.14 -10.92 21.19
N GLN A 128 10.94 -11.07 20.61
CA GLN A 128 10.47 -12.32 20.01
C GLN A 128 11.29 -12.73 18.78
N LYS A 129 11.53 -14.04 18.63
CA LYS A 129 12.24 -14.63 17.48
C LYS A 129 11.46 -14.53 16.15
N ARG A 130 10.12 -14.44 16.22
CA ARG A 130 9.23 -14.25 15.05
C ARG A 130 8.20 -13.19 15.41
N VAL A 131 8.04 -12.23 14.51
CA VAL A 131 6.92 -11.28 14.52
C VAL A 131 5.97 -11.75 13.43
N CYS A 132 4.92 -12.46 13.82
CA CYS A 132 3.76 -12.68 12.95
C CYS A 132 2.56 -12.12 13.71
N ARG A 133 1.92 -11.09 13.17
CA ARG A 133 0.59 -10.72 13.61
C ARG A 133 -0.35 -11.84 13.16
N ARG A 134 -0.72 -12.76 14.05
CA ARG A 134 -1.93 -13.57 13.82
C ARG A 134 -3.09 -12.57 13.83
N GLN A 135 -3.74 -12.35 12.71
CA GLN A 135 -5.12 -11.90 12.77
C GLN A 135 -5.90 -13.11 13.29
N GLU A 136 -6.43 -13.01 14.51
CA GLU A 136 -7.57 -13.84 14.87
C GLU A 136 -8.67 -13.43 13.90
N ILE A 137 -9.02 -14.33 13.00
CA ILE A 137 -10.18 -14.16 12.13
C ILE A 137 -11.38 -14.39 13.05
N GLU A 138 -11.89 -13.32 13.65
CA GLU A 138 -13.25 -13.37 14.18
C GLU A 138 -14.18 -13.58 12.99
N GLU A 139 -14.90 -14.70 12.99
CA GLU A 139 -15.97 -15.02 12.04
C GLU A 139 -17.11 -13.99 12.20
N SER A 140 -16.91 -12.80 11.65
CA SER A 140 -17.99 -11.84 11.47
C SER A 140 -18.00 -11.42 10.00
N ASN A 141 -18.98 -12.00 9.30
CA ASN A 141 -19.45 -11.63 7.96
C ASN A 141 -18.40 -11.64 6.85
N LEU A 142 -18.04 -12.85 6.38
CA LEU A 142 -17.56 -13.06 5.01
C LEU A 142 -18.69 -12.73 4.00
N GLY A 143 -18.95 -11.44 3.81
CA GLY A 143 -19.54 -10.90 2.59
C GLY A 143 -18.39 -10.41 1.72
N SER A 144 -18.19 -11.07 0.57
CA SER A 144 -17.22 -10.79 -0.49
C SER A 144 -16.60 -9.37 -0.49
N LEU A 145 -15.43 -9.18 0.12
CA LEU A 145 -14.58 -8.03 -0.18
C LEU A 145 -13.11 -8.44 -0.12
N ASP A 146 -12.45 -8.22 -1.25
CA ASP A 146 -11.06 -8.51 -1.55
C ASP A 146 -10.07 -7.83 -0.57
N ALA A 147 -9.00 -8.56 -0.27
CA ALA A 147 -7.70 -8.07 0.22
C ALA A 147 -7.73 -7.01 1.36
N THR A 148 -7.84 -7.50 2.60
CA THR A 148 -7.55 -6.71 3.81
C THR A 148 -6.08 -6.25 3.82
N ILE A 149 -5.82 -5.01 3.39
CA ILE A 149 -4.57 -4.31 3.69
C ILE A 149 -4.77 -3.62 5.04
N SER A 150 -4.32 -4.27 6.13
CA SER A 150 -4.17 -3.61 7.42
C SER A 150 -2.90 -2.74 7.41
N GLY A 151 -3.01 -1.58 6.79
CA GLY A 151 -2.09 -0.46 6.96
C GLY A 151 -2.91 0.75 7.35
N LEU A 152 -2.85 1.14 8.62
CA LEU A 152 -3.47 2.36 9.12
C LEU A 152 -2.98 3.54 8.27
N PHE A 153 -3.91 4.13 7.51
CA PHE A 153 -3.85 5.49 6.97
C PHE A 153 -5.11 6.23 7.36
#